data_AF-A0A964QXU5-F1
#
_entry.id   AF-A0A964QXU5-F1
#
_cell.length_a   1.000
_cell.length_b   1.000
_cell.length_c   1.000
_cell.angle_alpha   90.00
_cell.angle_beta   90.00
_cell.angle_gamma   90.00
#
_symmetry.space_group_name_H-M   'P 1'
#
loop_
_entity.id
_entity.type
_entity.pdbx_description
1 polymer ?
#
loop_
_entity_poly.entity_id
_entity_poly.type
_entity_poly.pdbx_seq_one_letter_code
_entity_poly.pdbx_strand_id
1 'polypeptide(L)'
;MSHTQTTLTDEEYASLEQWAARLRLIQTDAATLSAEKRREYLGEEMERNLKNTPPANRKRYLQAMLQRFPVAGQVATSASAPIPVLAPAAAPAPSSPRDLLDRFLEAAAQLPEETRNEFSKRLYDAGLVWVDRDSLVIDVSDELRKTLGITPTDQVRLSRVVEMAIVLADIFARLDQTAMTAMRDLSPKSSLLRRSQDFRAAAARFLVTDSDPLEPQVKAIAGLLGGLIAAILGGGRDFGRDLVERLSPGAIEMVVTDEGKSGKFFGKNKKELCWEKYLELAEDFATADHVDRKIKDCLGAFVEKRVMSSR
;
A
#
# COMPACT_ATOMS: atom_id res chain seq x y z
N MET A 1 45.35 53.11 34.73
CA MET A 1 45.40 52.71 33.31
C MET A 1 44.03 52.97 32.73
N SER A 2 43.95 53.92 31.81
CA SER A 2 42.71 54.52 31.32
C SER A 2 42.07 53.65 30.25
N HIS A 3 40.90 53.07 30.51
CA HIS A 3 40.09 52.41 29.48
C HIS A 3 39.11 53.44 28.90
N THR A 4 39.52 54.06 27.80
CA THR A 4 38.68 54.89 26.94
C THR A 4 37.50 54.05 26.44
N GLN A 5 36.29 54.38 26.91
CA GLN A 5 35.05 53.98 26.23
C GLN A 5 34.97 54.78 24.93
N THR A 6 35.54 54.23 23.86
CA THR A 6 35.55 54.90 22.55
C THR A 6 34.25 54.57 21.81
N THR A 7 33.28 55.47 21.91
CA THR A 7 32.08 55.53 21.09
C THR A 7 32.43 55.35 19.61
N LEU A 8 31.70 54.49 18.89
CA LEU A 8 31.79 54.40 17.42
C LEU A 8 31.34 55.74 16.83
N THR A 9 31.93 56.18 15.71
CA THR A 9 31.44 57.36 15.00
C THR A 9 30.12 57.03 14.30
N ASP A 10 29.32 58.06 13.97
CA ASP A 10 28.01 57.87 13.35
C ASP A 10 28.08 57.13 12.00
N GLU A 11 29.17 57.31 11.25
CA GLU A 11 29.45 56.60 9.99
C GLU A 11 29.74 55.10 10.21
N GLU A 12 30.42 54.76 11.32
CA GLU A 12 30.70 53.38 11.69
C GLU A 12 29.41 52.67 12.16
N TYR A 13 28.52 53.39 12.85
CA TYR A 13 27.20 52.88 13.25
C TYR A 13 26.31 52.59 12.05
N ALA A 14 26.25 53.50 11.07
CA ALA A 14 25.49 53.31 9.84
C ALA A 14 26.01 52.11 9.03
N SER A 15 27.32 51.97 8.92
CA SER A 15 27.96 50.81 8.27
C SER A 15 27.62 49.49 8.97
N LEU A 16 27.65 49.49 10.30
CA LEU A 16 27.25 48.33 11.11
C LEU A 16 25.76 47.98 10.96
N GLU A 17 24.87 48.95 10.71
CA GLU A 17 23.44 48.67 10.49
C GLU A 17 23.21 48.00 9.14
N GLN A 18 23.91 48.47 8.12
CA GLN A 18 23.88 47.86 6.80
C GLN A 18 24.39 46.41 6.83
N TRP A 19 25.48 46.15 7.57
CA TRP A 19 26.01 44.80 7.76
C TRP A 19 25.03 43.90 8.51
N ALA A 20 24.42 44.42 9.59
CA ALA A 20 23.43 43.67 10.36
C ALA A 20 22.17 43.35 9.53
N ALA A 21 21.68 44.29 8.72
CA ALA A 21 20.55 44.06 7.84
C ALA A 21 20.85 42.98 6.79
N ARG A 22 22.04 43.01 6.20
CA ARG A 22 22.49 42.03 5.20
C ARG A 22 22.67 40.63 5.79
N LEU A 23 23.23 40.52 6.99
CA LEU A 23 23.35 39.23 7.68
C LEU A 23 21.98 38.65 8.06
N ARG A 24 20.99 39.48 8.43
CA ARG A 24 19.60 39.02 8.66
C ARG A 24 18.93 38.52 7.38
N LEU A 25 19.18 39.17 6.25
CA LEU A 25 18.69 38.72 4.95
C LEU A 25 19.25 37.33 4.60
N ILE A 26 20.57 37.16 4.72
CA ILE A 26 21.24 35.86 4.48
C ILE A 26 20.74 34.79 5.45
N GLN A 27 20.52 35.13 6.72
CA GLN A 27 19.96 34.19 7.69
C GLN A 27 18.54 33.73 7.32
N THR A 28 17.76 34.61 6.68
CA THR A 28 16.40 34.30 6.19
C THR A 28 16.47 33.41 4.95
N ASP A 29 17.32 33.75 3.97
CA ASP A 29 17.48 33.00 2.72
C ASP A 29 18.09 31.61 2.96
N ALA A 30 18.99 31.50 3.94
CA ALA A 30 19.66 30.25 4.28
C ALA A 30 18.88 29.40 5.30
N ALA A 31 17.67 29.81 5.73
CA ALA A 31 16.91 29.13 6.80
C ALA A 31 16.57 27.67 6.50
N THR A 32 16.46 27.29 5.23
CA THR A 32 16.17 25.92 4.76
C THR A 32 17.43 25.07 4.56
N LEU A 33 18.62 25.65 4.70
CA LEU A 33 19.91 24.96 4.52
C LEU A 33 20.41 24.31 5.81
N SER A 34 21.30 23.33 5.65
CA SER A 34 21.98 22.67 6.78
C SER A 34 22.76 23.68 7.64
N ALA A 35 22.93 23.36 8.93
CA ALA A 35 23.62 24.25 9.88
C ALA A 35 25.09 24.51 9.50
N GLU A 36 25.73 23.62 8.76
CA GLU A 36 27.09 23.78 8.24
C GLU A 36 27.14 24.83 7.12
N LYS A 37 26.28 24.70 6.11
CA LYS A 37 26.18 25.68 5.01
C LYS A 37 25.78 27.07 5.50
N ARG A 38 24.85 27.15 6.47
CA ARG A 38 24.49 28.42 7.10
C ARG A 38 25.67 29.13 7.77
N ARG A 39 26.54 28.37 8.46
CA ARG A 39 27.74 28.92 9.10
C ARG A 39 28.77 29.38 8.07
N GLU A 40 28.92 28.65 6.98
CA GLU A 40 29.79 29.00 5.87
C GLU A 40 29.38 30.34 5.23
N TYR A 41 28.12 30.49 4.81
CA TYR A 41 27.62 31.73 4.21
C TYR A 41 27.72 32.95 5.13
N LEU A 42 27.41 32.78 6.42
CA LEU A 42 27.54 33.86 7.40
C LEU A 42 29.02 34.20 7.68
N GLY A 43 29.91 33.20 7.69
CA GLY A 43 31.34 33.38 7.85
C GLY A 43 31.97 34.16 6.70
N GLU A 44 31.67 33.79 5.46
CA GLU A 44 32.17 34.45 4.25
C GLU A 44 31.76 35.93 4.20
N GLU A 45 30.50 36.23 4.54
CA GLU A 45 29.99 37.60 4.51
C GLU A 45 30.51 38.44 5.67
N MET A 46 30.78 37.85 6.84
CA MET A 46 31.52 38.54 7.90
C MET A 46 32.97 38.85 7.49
N GLU A 47 33.67 37.89 6.88
CA GLU A 47 35.05 38.06 6.43
C GLU A 47 35.17 39.15 5.35
N ARG A 48 34.23 39.15 4.39
CA ARG A 48 34.16 40.15 3.33
C ARG A 48 34.00 41.57 3.86
N ASN A 49 33.16 41.75 4.89
CA ASN A 49 32.92 43.05 5.51
C ASN A 49 34.10 43.49 6.41
N LEU A 50 34.72 42.56 7.14
CA LEU A 50 35.88 42.84 8.00
C LEU A 50 37.19 43.07 7.23
N LYS A 51 37.25 42.71 5.95
CA LYS A 51 38.43 42.91 5.10
C LYS A 51 38.85 44.38 5.02
N ASN A 52 37.87 45.29 5.01
CA ASN A 52 38.09 46.73 4.94
C ASN A 52 38.24 47.41 6.32
N THR A 53 38.10 46.65 7.41
CA THR A 53 38.26 47.17 8.78
C THR A 53 39.70 46.97 9.26
N PRO A 54 40.36 48.01 9.78
CA PRO A 54 41.69 47.90 10.38
C PRO A 54 41.71 46.85 11.50
N PRO A 55 42.77 46.02 11.60
CA PRO A 55 42.83 44.90 12.55
C PRO A 55 42.68 45.33 14.00
N ALA A 56 43.15 46.53 14.36
CA ALA A 56 42.98 47.12 15.70
C ALA A 56 41.50 47.37 16.06
N ASN A 57 40.64 47.63 15.06
CA ASN A 57 39.23 47.98 15.25
C ASN A 57 38.29 46.77 15.12
N ARG A 58 38.72 45.67 14.50
CA ARG A 58 37.89 44.47 14.25
C ARG A 58 37.22 43.93 15.51
N LYS A 59 37.94 43.90 16.64
CA LYS A 59 37.41 43.45 17.93
C LYS A 59 36.24 44.32 18.41
N ARG A 60 36.36 45.65 18.26
CA ARG A 60 35.30 46.60 18.62
C ARG A 60 34.07 46.44 17.72
N TYR A 61 34.28 46.29 16.41
CA TYR A 61 33.19 46.08 15.45
C TYR A 61 32.43 44.77 15.70
N LEU A 62 33.15 43.67 15.94
CA LEU A 62 32.53 42.39 16.26
C LEU A 62 31.74 42.45 17.56
N GLN A 63 32.23 43.15 18.58
CA GLN A 63 31.52 43.34 19.84
C GLN A 63 30.24 44.17 19.67
N ALA A 64 30.29 45.23 18.86
CA ALA A 64 29.10 46.04 18.52
C ALA A 64 28.09 45.26 17.66
N MET A 65 28.58 44.38 16.77
CA MET A 65 27.71 43.51 15.97
C MET A 65 27.04 42.44 16.82
N LEU A 66 27.75 41.82 17.78
CA LEU A 66 27.17 40.87 18.74
C LEU A 66 26.03 41.49 19.57
N GLN A 67 26.11 42.78 19.92
CA GLN A 67 25.01 43.46 20.61
C GLN A 67 23.72 43.59 19.77
N ARG A 68 23.82 43.50 18.44
CA ARG A 68 22.70 43.66 17.51
C ARG A 68 22.07 42.33 17.05
N PHE A 69 22.70 41.22 17.39
CA PHE A 69 22.18 39.87 17.16
C PHE A 69 21.93 39.21 18.52
N PRO A 70 20.67 39.19 19.00
CA PRO A 70 20.35 38.50 20.23
C PRO A 70 20.66 37.02 20.06
N VAL A 71 21.69 36.53 20.77
CA VAL A 71 21.98 35.10 20.85
C VAL A 71 20.81 34.47 21.59
N ALA A 72 20.04 33.62 20.90
CA ALA A 72 18.99 32.85 21.54
C ALA A 72 19.60 32.06 22.72
N GLY A 73 19.24 32.45 23.94
CA GLY A 73 19.69 31.78 25.17
C GLY A 73 20.78 32.48 26.00
N GLN A 74 21.29 33.66 25.64
CA GLN A 74 22.17 34.43 26.52
C GLN A 74 21.59 35.80 26.87
N VAL A 75 21.07 35.90 28.10
CA VAL A 75 20.73 37.16 28.75
C VAL A 75 22.02 37.97 28.90
N ALA A 76 22.18 39.02 28.10
CA ALA A 76 23.25 39.98 28.27
C ALA A 76 23.09 40.66 29.63
N THR A 77 23.88 40.20 30.59
CA THR A 77 24.06 40.85 31.89
C THR A 77 24.90 42.11 31.66
N SER A 78 24.25 43.21 31.28
CA SER A 78 24.85 44.54 31.34
C SER A 78 24.27 45.28 32.53
N ALA A 79 25.11 45.44 33.54
CA ALA A 79 24.84 46.22 34.74
C ALA A 79 24.57 47.69 34.37
N SER A 80 23.44 48.22 34.84
CA SER A 80 23.27 49.65 35.14
C SER A 80 22.19 49.84 36.23
N ALA A 81 22.38 50.89 37.01
CA ALA A 81 21.87 51.20 38.35
C ALA A 81 20.33 51.29 38.50
N PRO A 82 19.77 51.27 39.74
CA PRO A 82 18.37 51.04 39.99
C PRO A 82 17.51 52.29 39.72
N ILE A 83 16.52 52.14 38.85
CA ILE A 83 15.38 53.05 38.74
C ILE A 83 14.21 52.33 39.43
N PRO A 84 13.48 52.95 40.38
CA PRO A 84 12.28 52.34 40.95
C PRO A 84 11.16 52.44 39.92
N VAL A 85 11.09 51.47 39.02
CA VAL A 85 9.97 51.29 38.11
C VAL A 85 9.03 50.28 38.76
N LEU A 86 7.76 50.67 38.88
CA LEU A 86 6.65 49.81 39.32
C LEU A 86 6.83 48.39 38.79
N ALA A 87 6.70 47.41 39.70
CA ALA A 87 6.79 45.99 39.41
C ALA A 87 6.04 45.63 38.11
N PRO A 88 6.75 45.21 37.04
CA PRO A 88 6.11 44.46 35.98
C PRO A 88 5.63 43.15 36.61
N ALA A 89 4.37 42.80 36.38
CA ALA A 89 3.80 41.52 36.80
C ALA A 89 4.80 40.40 36.50
N ALA A 90 5.04 39.55 37.49
CA ALA A 90 6.00 38.47 37.44
C ALA A 90 5.95 37.76 36.08
N ALA A 91 7.09 37.71 35.40
CA ALA A 91 7.24 36.85 34.23
C ALA A 91 6.74 35.45 34.63
N PRO A 92 5.82 34.84 33.86
CA PRO A 92 5.34 33.51 34.20
C PRO A 92 6.57 32.60 34.31
N ALA A 93 6.69 31.95 35.47
CA ALA A 93 7.77 31.01 35.74
C ALA A 93 7.95 30.08 34.52
N PRO A 94 9.18 29.67 34.17
CA PRO A 94 9.41 28.77 33.05
C PRO A 94 8.56 27.51 33.30
N SER A 95 7.42 27.44 32.63
CA SER A 95 6.44 26.38 32.84
C SER A 95 7.16 25.09 32.52
N SER A 96 7.15 24.17 33.48
CA SER A 96 7.82 22.90 33.28
C SER A 96 7.20 22.22 32.06
N PRO A 97 7.95 21.37 31.33
CA PRO A 97 7.38 20.63 30.22
C PRO A 97 6.10 19.85 30.58
N ARG A 98 5.93 19.47 31.85
CA ARG A 98 4.71 18.87 32.39
C ARG A 98 3.55 19.87 32.48
N ASP A 99 3.79 21.06 33.02
CA ASP A 99 2.74 22.10 33.12
C ASP A 99 2.24 22.55 31.74
N LEU A 100 3.11 22.54 30.73
CA LEU A 100 2.73 22.82 29.34
C LEU A 100 1.92 21.67 28.74
N LEU A 101 2.26 20.42 29.06
CA LEU A 101 1.50 19.25 28.63
C LEU A 101 0.10 19.24 29.26
N ASP A 102 -0.01 19.53 30.55
CA ASP A 102 -1.29 19.55 31.25
C ASP A 102 -2.21 20.64 30.69
N ARG A 103 -1.69 21.85 30.46
CA ARG A 103 -2.45 22.92 29.78
C ARG A 103 -2.82 22.56 28.35
N PHE A 104 -1.95 21.86 27.62
CA PHE A 104 -2.25 21.37 26.28
C PHE A 104 -3.40 20.36 26.31
N LEU A 105 -3.40 19.43 27.27
CA LEU A 105 -4.46 18.44 27.42
C LEU A 105 -5.80 19.08 27.82
N GLU A 106 -5.78 20.07 28.73
CA GLU A 106 -6.96 20.84 29.10
C GLU A 106 -7.55 21.63 27.91
N ALA A 107 -6.68 22.28 27.12
CA ALA A 107 -7.10 22.99 25.92
C ALA A 107 -7.62 22.02 24.83
N ALA A 108 -6.97 20.87 24.66
CA ALA A 108 -7.37 19.87 23.69
C ALA A 108 -8.75 19.24 24.01
N ALA A 109 -9.10 19.13 25.29
CA ALA A 109 -10.40 18.61 25.72
C ALA A 109 -11.58 19.51 25.28
N GLN A 110 -11.34 20.82 25.13
CA GLN A 110 -12.37 21.80 24.73
C GLN A 110 -12.44 22.02 23.21
N LEU A 111 -11.56 21.40 22.42
CA LEU A 111 -11.56 21.58 20.97
C LEU A 111 -12.68 20.78 20.27
N PRO A 112 -13.25 21.30 19.17
CA PRO A 112 -14.14 20.57 18.27
C PRO A 112 -13.47 19.32 17.69
N GLU A 113 -14.28 18.32 17.33
CA GLU A 113 -13.81 17.01 16.88
C GLU A 113 -12.96 17.07 15.61
N GLU A 114 -13.32 17.93 14.64
CA GLU A 114 -12.51 18.17 13.44
C GLU A 114 -11.11 18.71 13.77
N THR A 115 -11.02 19.70 14.65
CA THR A 115 -9.74 20.31 15.04
C THR A 115 -8.90 19.32 15.85
N ARG A 116 -9.53 18.49 16.69
CA ARG A 116 -8.87 17.43 17.46
C ARG A 116 -8.26 16.36 16.57
N ASN A 117 -8.92 16.01 15.46
CA ASN A 117 -8.40 15.07 14.47
C ASN A 117 -7.19 15.65 13.73
N GLU A 118 -7.21 16.94 13.39
CA GLU A 118 -6.07 17.62 12.78
C GLU A 118 -4.86 17.68 13.74
N PHE A 119 -5.08 17.99 15.02
CA PHE A 119 -4.04 17.96 16.04
C PHE A 119 -3.47 16.55 16.25
N SER A 120 -4.33 15.53 16.28
CA SER A 120 -3.90 14.14 16.40
C SER A 120 -3.02 13.71 15.22
N LYS A 121 -3.35 14.14 14.00
CA LYS A 121 -2.54 13.91 12.80
C LYS A 121 -1.17 14.60 12.90
N ARG A 122 -1.12 15.86 13.34
CA ARG A 122 0.15 16.58 13.55
C ARG A 122 1.01 15.97 14.65
N LEU A 123 0.40 15.47 15.73
CA LEU A 123 1.10 14.76 16.79
C LEU A 123 1.63 13.39 16.34
N TYR A 124 0.89 12.71 15.46
CA TYR A 124 1.33 11.48 14.80
C TYR A 124 2.51 11.75 13.85
N ASP A 125 2.43 12.78 13.01
CA ASP A 125 3.51 13.19 12.09
C ASP A 125 4.77 13.64 12.85
N ALA A 126 4.61 14.21 14.05
CA ALA A 126 5.70 14.56 14.97
C ALA A 126 6.28 13.35 15.73
N GLY A 127 5.73 12.14 15.55
CA GLY A 127 6.18 10.91 16.21
C GLY A 127 5.90 10.86 17.73
N LEU A 128 5.08 11.77 18.25
CA LEU A 128 4.75 11.89 19.67
C LEU A 128 3.59 11.00 20.10
N VAL A 129 2.79 10.53 19.15
CA VAL A 129 1.69 9.59 19.39
C VAL A 129 1.98 8.28 18.66
N TRP A 130 2.38 7.28 19.44
CA TRP A 130 2.29 5.88 19.00
C TRP A 130 0.89 5.42 19.33
N VAL A 131 0.05 5.29 18.30
CA VAL A 131 -1.17 4.49 18.44
C VAL A 131 -0.70 3.05 18.60
N ASP A 132 -0.77 2.52 19.82
CA ASP A 132 -0.55 1.10 20.05
C ASP A 132 -1.66 0.35 19.30
N ARG A 133 -1.31 -0.15 18.11
CA ARG A 133 -2.24 -0.87 17.23
C ARG A 133 -2.75 -2.15 17.88
N ASP A 134 -2.05 -2.64 18.91
CA ASP A 134 -2.46 -3.82 19.69
C ASP A 134 -3.50 -3.52 20.76
N SER A 135 -3.66 -2.25 21.14
CA SER A 135 -4.71 -1.80 22.07
C SER A 135 -5.94 -1.22 21.39
N LEU A 136 -5.89 -1.00 20.06
CA LEU A 136 -7.00 -0.37 19.35
C LEU A 136 -8.17 -1.36 19.17
N VAL A 137 -9.25 -1.12 19.92
CA VAL A 137 -10.52 -1.84 19.76
C VAL A 137 -11.30 -1.17 18.65
N ILE A 138 -11.70 -1.94 17.65
CA ILE A 138 -12.53 -1.47 16.54
C ILE A 138 -13.97 -1.89 16.76
N ASP A 139 -14.89 -1.01 16.35
CA ASP A 139 -16.27 -1.43 16.18
C ASP A 139 -16.44 -2.12 14.83
N VAL A 140 -17.16 -3.23 14.85
CA VAL A 140 -17.27 -4.17 13.74
C VAL A 140 -18.74 -4.36 13.42
N SER A 141 -19.07 -4.36 12.13
CA SER A 141 -20.46 -4.52 11.69
C SER A 141 -21.11 -5.79 12.24
N ASP A 142 -22.42 -5.71 12.49
CA ASP A 142 -23.21 -6.85 12.99
C ASP A 142 -23.14 -8.07 12.07
N GLU A 143 -23.01 -7.84 10.76
CA GLU A 143 -22.85 -8.89 9.76
C GLU A 143 -21.55 -9.67 9.94
N LEU A 144 -20.43 -8.97 10.16
CA LEU A 144 -19.14 -9.61 10.39
C LEU A 144 -19.10 -10.30 11.75
N ARG A 145 -19.71 -9.71 12.80
CA ARG A 145 -19.86 -10.35 14.11
C ARG A 145 -20.65 -11.65 14.01
N LYS A 146 -21.79 -11.64 13.31
CA LYS A 146 -22.61 -12.84 13.07
C LYS A 146 -21.85 -13.90 12.27
N THR A 147 -21.12 -13.49 11.24
CA THR A 147 -20.37 -14.41 10.37
C THR A 147 -19.24 -15.12 11.11
N LEU A 148 -18.53 -14.40 11.98
CA LEU A 148 -17.42 -14.94 12.77
C LEU A 148 -17.86 -15.53 14.13
N GLY A 149 -19.14 -15.43 14.48
CA GLY A 149 -19.65 -15.89 15.77
C GLY A 149 -19.14 -15.09 16.97
N ILE A 150 -18.80 -13.82 16.76
CA ILE A 150 -18.29 -12.91 17.81
C ILE A 150 -19.48 -12.40 18.63
N THR A 151 -19.39 -12.47 19.95
CA THR A 151 -20.47 -11.96 20.80
C THR A 151 -20.43 -10.42 20.88
N PRO A 152 -21.56 -9.74 21.15
CA PRO A 152 -21.58 -8.27 21.28
C PRO A 152 -20.69 -7.74 22.40
N THR A 153 -20.39 -8.59 23.39
CA THR A 153 -19.51 -8.28 24.53
C THR A 153 -18.02 -8.40 24.20
N ASP A 154 -17.66 -9.06 23.10
CA ASP A 154 -16.27 -9.28 22.75
C ASP A 154 -15.67 -8.04 22.07
N GLN A 155 -14.48 -7.64 22.54
CA GLN A 155 -13.70 -6.55 21.97
C GLN A 155 -12.85 -7.07 20.81
N VAL A 156 -13.07 -6.54 19.62
CA VAL A 156 -12.28 -6.90 18.44
C VAL A 156 -11.07 -5.96 18.32
N ARG A 157 -9.88 -6.53 18.33
CA ARG A 157 -8.61 -5.77 18.24
C ARG A 157 -8.20 -5.60 16.78
N LEU A 158 -7.77 -4.39 16.42
CA LEU A 158 -7.33 -4.07 15.06
C LEU A 158 -6.17 -4.97 14.60
N SER A 159 -5.16 -5.19 15.44
CA SER A 159 -4.01 -6.02 15.07
C SER A 159 -4.40 -7.45 14.70
N ARG A 160 -5.35 -8.05 15.43
CA ARG A 160 -5.87 -9.39 15.12
C ARG A 160 -6.66 -9.44 13.83
N VAL A 161 -7.40 -8.38 13.51
CA VAL A 161 -8.13 -8.29 12.24
C VAL A 161 -7.17 -8.14 11.07
N VAL A 162 -6.11 -7.34 11.22
CA VAL A 162 -5.07 -7.21 10.20
C VAL A 162 -4.34 -8.55 9.99
N GLU A 163 -3.96 -9.25 11.08
CA GLU A 163 -3.37 -10.60 10.99
C GLU A 163 -4.28 -11.58 10.25
N MET A 164 -5.57 -11.61 10.60
CA MET A 164 -6.56 -12.46 9.93
C MET A 164 -6.71 -12.09 8.45
N ALA A 165 -6.76 -10.80 8.12
CA ALA A 165 -6.85 -10.32 6.74
C ALA A 165 -5.63 -10.75 5.91
N ILE A 166 -4.42 -10.72 6.49
CA ILE A 166 -3.20 -11.21 5.83
C ILE A 166 -3.33 -12.70 5.50
N VAL A 167 -3.74 -13.52 6.46
CA VAL A 167 -3.90 -14.97 6.27
C VAL A 167 -4.95 -15.27 5.21
N LEU A 168 -6.12 -14.63 5.28
CA LEU A 168 -7.20 -14.80 4.31
C LEU A 168 -6.74 -14.36 2.90
N ALA A 169 -6.06 -13.23 2.80
CA ALA A 169 -5.55 -12.74 1.51
C ALA A 169 -4.54 -13.72 0.88
N ASP A 170 -3.66 -14.32 1.68
CA ASP A 170 -2.72 -15.33 1.17
C ASP A 170 -3.43 -16.62 0.74
N ILE A 171 -4.42 -17.09 1.51
CA ILE A 171 -5.23 -18.26 1.15
C ILE A 171 -5.95 -18.01 -0.19
N PHE A 172 -6.66 -16.90 -0.35
CA PHE A 172 -7.37 -16.60 -1.59
C PHE A 172 -6.42 -16.44 -2.77
N ALA A 173 -5.26 -15.81 -2.59
CA ALA A 173 -4.26 -15.70 -3.64
C ALA A 173 -3.72 -17.07 -4.08
N ARG A 174 -3.43 -17.97 -3.13
CA ARG A 174 -2.97 -19.33 -3.43
C ARG A 174 -4.05 -20.16 -4.11
N LEU A 175 -5.29 -20.04 -3.65
CA LEU A 175 -6.43 -20.72 -4.25
C LEU A 175 -6.67 -20.27 -5.69
N ASP A 176 -6.63 -18.96 -5.96
CA ASP A 176 -6.74 -18.41 -7.30
C ASP A 176 -5.63 -18.95 -8.22
N GLN A 177 -4.37 -18.88 -7.79
CA GLN A 177 -3.23 -19.39 -8.56
C GLN A 177 -3.29 -20.90 -8.81
N THR A 178 -3.71 -21.67 -7.81
CA THR A 178 -3.85 -23.13 -7.92
C THR A 178 -4.96 -23.48 -8.90
N ALA A 179 -6.12 -22.82 -8.79
CA ALA A 179 -7.25 -23.02 -9.69
C ALA A 179 -6.89 -22.64 -11.14
N MET A 180 -6.18 -21.53 -11.34
CA MET A 180 -5.75 -21.07 -12.66
C MET A 180 -4.70 -22.00 -13.28
N THR A 181 -3.79 -22.54 -12.49
CA THR A 181 -2.80 -23.53 -12.95
C THR A 181 -3.49 -24.83 -13.36
N ALA A 182 -4.35 -25.39 -12.50
CA ALA A 182 -5.13 -26.58 -12.83
C ALA A 182 -5.98 -26.38 -14.09
N MET A 183 -6.63 -25.21 -14.23
CA MET A 183 -7.41 -24.91 -15.43
C MET A 183 -6.55 -24.79 -16.68
N ARG A 184 -5.32 -24.26 -16.57
CA ARG A 184 -4.37 -24.19 -17.70
C ARG A 184 -3.87 -25.57 -18.14
N ASP A 185 -3.67 -26.46 -17.18
CA ASP A 185 -3.26 -27.85 -17.45
C ASP A 185 -4.38 -28.66 -18.11
N LEU A 186 -5.65 -28.36 -17.78
CA LEU A 186 -6.83 -28.99 -18.38
C LEU A 186 -7.19 -28.40 -19.76
N SER A 187 -7.26 -27.07 -19.87
CA SER A 187 -7.64 -26.37 -21.10
C SER A 187 -6.85 -25.05 -21.24
N PRO A 188 -5.67 -25.08 -21.88
CA PRO A 188 -4.79 -23.91 -22.00
C PRO A 188 -5.40 -22.79 -22.87
N LYS A 189 -6.41 -23.11 -23.68
CA LYS A 189 -7.12 -22.16 -24.55
C LYS A 189 -8.39 -21.59 -23.93
N SER A 190 -8.69 -21.96 -22.68
CA SER A 190 -9.93 -21.57 -22.01
C SER A 190 -10.09 -20.06 -21.91
N SER A 191 -11.31 -19.57 -22.16
CA SER A 191 -11.68 -18.19 -21.90
C SER A 191 -11.62 -17.83 -20.40
N LEU A 192 -11.75 -18.82 -19.51
CA LEU A 192 -11.68 -18.65 -18.06
C LEU A 192 -10.29 -18.17 -17.58
N LEU A 193 -9.25 -18.41 -18.38
CA LEU A 193 -7.88 -17.96 -18.11
C LEU A 193 -7.69 -16.46 -18.44
N ARG A 194 -8.58 -15.86 -19.23
CA ARG A 194 -8.53 -14.44 -19.62
C ARG A 194 -9.25 -13.58 -18.57
N ARG A 195 -8.62 -13.41 -17.41
CA ARG A 195 -9.11 -12.53 -16.34
C ARG A 195 -8.43 -11.16 -16.42
N SER A 196 -9.15 -10.11 -16.06
CA SER A 196 -8.66 -8.72 -16.08
C SER A 196 -7.60 -8.44 -15.01
N GLN A 197 -7.69 -9.12 -13.87
CA GLN A 197 -6.76 -8.99 -12.73
C GLN A 197 -6.75 -10.27 -11.89
N ASP A 198 -5.64 -10.51 -11.18
CA ASP A 198 -5.56 -11.53 -10.14
C ASP A 198 -6.16 -11.03 -8.81
N PHE A 199 -6.37 -11.95 -7.86
CA PHE A 199 -6.93 -11.59 -6.56
C PHE A 199 -6.08 -10.56 -5.80
N ARG A 200 -4.74 -10.64 -5.86
CA ARG A 200 -3.86 -9.74 -5.09
C ARG A 200 -3.96 -8.31 -5.60
N ALA A 201 -3.97 -8.12 -6.92
CA ALA A 201 -4.15 -6.81 -7.54
C ALA A 201 -5.54 -6.23 -7.24
N ALA A 202 -6.59 -7.07 -7.27
CA ALA A 202 -7.94 -6.66 -6.89
C ALA A 202 -8.03 -6.22 -5.42
N ALA A 203 -7.46 -7.02 -4.50
CA ALA A 203 -7.44 -6.71 -3.07
C ALA A 203 -6.63 -5.45 -2.75
N ALA A 204 -5.47 -5.26 -3.40
CA ALA A 204 -4.69 -4.04 -3.25
C ALA A 204 -5.45 -2.80 -3.74
N ARG A 205 -6.14 -2.90 -4.89
CA ARG A 205 -7.00 -1.81 -5.39
C ARG A 205 -8.16 -1.51 -4.46
N PHE A 206 -8.84 -2.54 -3.94
CA PHE A 206 -9.93 -2.36 -2.98
C PHE A 206 -9.48 -1.61 -1.71
N LEU A 207 -8.25 -1.83 -1.24
CA LEU A 207 -7.72 -1.17 -0.05
C LEU A 207 -7.25 0.29 -0.31
N VAL A 208 -6.94 0.63 -1.56
CA VAL A 208 -6.37 1.94 -1.94
C VAL A 208 -7.41 2.86 -2.60
N THR A 209 -8.37 2.28 -3.29
CA THR A 209 -9.35 2.98 -4.13
C THR A 209 -10.76 2.54 -3.74
N ASP A 210 -11.64 3.50 -3.46
CA ASP A 210 -13.03 3.28 -3.00
C ASP A 210 -13.99 2.67 -4.06
N SER A 211 -13.49 2.17 -5.19
CA SER A 211 -14.32 2.03 -6.39
C SER A 211 -14.72 0.61 -6.77
N ASP A 212 -13.95 -0.43 -6.43
CA ASP A 212 -14.19 -1.78 -6.96
C ASP A 212 -14.41 -2.82 -5.86
N PRO A 213 -15.62 -3.42 -5.71
CA PRO A 213 -15.86 -4.44 -4.71
C PRO A 213 -15.05 -5.72 -4.99
N LEU A 214 -14.59 -6.39 -3.93
CA LEU A 214 -13.81 -7.63 -4.04
C LEU A 214 -14.69 -8.87 -4.33
N GLU A 215 -16.00 -8.77 -4.08
CA GLU A 215 -16.97 -9.87 -4.18
C GLU A 215 -16.99 -10.58 -5.55
N PRO A 216 -16.97 -9.88 -6.71
CA PRO A 216 -16.93 -10.55 -8.01
C PRO A 216 -15.69 -11.41 -8.19
N GLN A 217 -14.55 -10.98 -7.64
CA GLN A 217 -13.29 -11.70 -7.73
C GLN A 217 -13.35 -12.98 -6.88
N VAL A 218 -13.88 -12.89 -5.66
CA VAL A 218 -14.10 -14.05 -4.78
C VAL A 218 -15.07 -15.05 -5.41
N LYS A 219 -16.18 -14.58 -6.00
CA LYS A 219 -17.12 -15.42 -6.75
C LYS A 219 -16.47 -16.12 -7.94
N ALA A 220 -15.58 -15.44 -8.67
CA ALA A 220 -14.86 -16.03 -9.79
C ALA A 220 -13.88 -17.14 -9.35
N ILE A 221 -13.22 -16.98 -8.20
CA ILE A 221 -12.35 -18.01 -7.61
C ILE A 221 -13.19 -19.20 -7.16
N ALA A 222 -14.25 -18.95 -6.38
CA ALA A 222 -15.15 -19.99 -5.88
C ALA A 222 -15.82 -20.78 -7.01
N GLY A 223 -16.29 -20.07 -8.06
CA GLY A 223 -16.88 -20.69 -9.23
C GLY A 223 -15.91 -21.60 -9.97
N LEU A 224 -14.66 -21.16 -10.19
CA LEU A 224 -13.65 -21.97 -10.86
C LEU A 224 -13.27 -23.21 -10.02
N LEU A 225 -13.03 -23.04 -8.72
CA LEU A 225 -12.76 -24.15 -7.81
C LEU A 225 -13.91 -25.15 -7.78
N GLY A 226 -15.15 -24.67 -7.66
CA GLY A 226 -16.34 -25.50 -7.69
C GLY A 226 -16.49 -26.26 -9.01
N GLY A 227 -16.19 -25.60 -10.13
CA GLY A 227 -16.14 -26.22 -11.46
C GLY A 227 -15.09 -27.34 -11.54
N LEU A 228 -13.87 -27.09 -11.05
CA LEU A 228 -12.78 -28.08 -11.03
C LEU A 228 -13.11 -29.29 -10.16
N ILE A 229 -13.64 -29.06 -8.95
CA ILE A 229 -14.08 -30.15 -8.05
C ILE A 229 -15.21 -30.96 -8.71
N ALA A 230 -16.19 -30.29 -9.32
CA ALA A 230 -17.29 -30.95 -10.00
C ALA A 230 -16.80 -31.75 -11.22
N ALA A 231 -15.78 -31.28 -11.95
CA ALA A 231 -15.18 -32.01 -13.05
C ALA A 231 -14.47 -33.28 -12.55
N ILE A 232 -13.76 -33.24 -11.43
CA ILE A 232 -13.15 -34.44 -10.84
C ILE A 232 -14.22 -35.47 -10.46
N LEU A 233 -15.35 -35.03 -9.89
CA LEU A 233 -16.41 -35.92 -9.43
C LEU A 233 -17.31 -36.47 -10.57
N GLY A 234 -17.55 -35.67 -11.61
CA GLY A 234 -18.52 -35.97 -12.66
C GLY A 234 -17.92 -36.22 -14.04
N GLY A 235 -16.74 -35.68 -14.32
CA GLY A 235 -16.16 -35.67 -15.66
C GLY A 235 -15.73 -37.05 -16.16
N GLY A 236 -15.38 -37.98 -15.25
CA GLY A 236 -15.14 -39.38 -15.62
C GLY A 236 -16.39 -40.06 -16.21
N ARG A 237 -17.59 -39.70 -15.74
CA ARG A 237 -18.86 -40.21 -16.29
C ARG A 237 -19.12 -39.67 -17.70
N ASP A 238 -18.82 -38.39 -17.92
CA ASP A 238 -18.98 -37.76 -19.23
C ASP A 238 -17.98 -38.31 -20.25
N PHE A 239 -16.71 -38.51 -19.85
CA PHE A 239 -15.71 -39.19 -20.65
C PHE A 239 -16.13 -40.63 -20.98
N GLY A 240 -16.57 -41.40 -19.98
CA GLY A 240 -17.04 -42.78 -20.18
C GLY A 240 -18.26 -42.86 -21.10
N ARG A 241 -19.19 -41.90 -21.00
CA ARG A 241 -20.34 -41.81 -21.90
C ARG A 241 -19.90 -41.51 -23.34
N ASP A 242 -19.03 -40.53 -23.56
CA ASP A 242 -18.52 -40.21 -24.90
C ASP A 242 -17.77 -41.39 -25.53
N LEU A 243 -16.97 -42.10 -24.73
CA LEU A 243 -16.28 -43.32 -25.17
C LEU A 243 -17.27 -44.40 -25.60
N VAL A 244 -18.30 -44.68 -24.79
CA VAL A 244 -19.33 -45.67 -25.11
C VAL A 244 -20.15 -45.25 -26.32
N GLU A 245 -20.56 -43.99 -26.41
CA GLU A 245 -21.33 -43.48 -27.55
C GLU A 245 -20.54 -43.60 -28.86
N ARG A 246 -19.25 -43.22 -28.85
CA ARG A 246 -18.38 -43.28 -30.04
C ARG A 246 -17.99 -44.68 -30.47
N LEU A 247 -17.66 -45.56 -29.51
CA LEU A 247 -17.16 -46.91 -29.80
C LEU A 247 -18.26 -47.98 -29.77
N SER A 248 -19.52 -47.61 -29.53
CA SER A 248 -20.62 -48.57 -29.55
C SER A 248 -20.80 -49.17 -30.96
N PRO A 249 -21.10 -50.47 -31.07
CA PRO A 249 -21.37 -51.11 -32.37
C PRO A 249 -22.47 -50.40 -33.17
N GLY A 250 -23.53 -49.91 -32.50
CA GLY A 250 -24.62 -49.21 -33.15
C GLY A 250 -24.20 -47.86 -33.76
N ALA A 251 -23.38 -47.07 -33.05
CA ALA A 251 -22.88 -45.80 -33.56
C ALA A 251 -21.93 -46.01 -34.74
N ILE A 252 -21.04 -47.00 -34.67
CA ILE A 252 -20.11 -47.33 -35.75
C ILE A 252 -20.88 -47.80 -37.00
N GLU A 253 -21.87 -48.67 -36.83
CA GLU A 253 -22.72 -49.12 -37.94
C GLU A 253 -23.50 -47.97 -38.58
N MET A 254 -23.99 -47.01 -37.80
CA MET A 254 -24.64 -45.81 -38.33
C MET A 254 -23.67 -44.97 -39.17
N VAL A 255 -22.48 -44.69 -38.66
CA VAL A 255 -21.45 -43.91 -39.39
C VAL A 255 -21.08 -44.60 -40.69
N VAL A 256 -20.80 -45.91 -40.67
CA VAL A 256 -20.47 -46.68 -41.88
C VAL A 256 -21.64 -46.72 -42.88
N THR A 257 -22.89 -46.77 -42.40
CA THR A 257 -24.07 -46.78 -43.28
C THR A 257 -24.34 -45.41 -43.89
N ASP A 258 -24.07 -44.32 -43.17
CA ASP A 258 -24.23 -42.95 -43.67
C ASP A 258 -23.09 -42.56 -44.63
N GLU A 259 -21.83 -42.91 -44.32
CA GLU A 259 -20.69 -42.81 -45.25
C GLU A 259 -20.91 -43.69 -46.50
N GLY A 260 -21.60 -44.83 -46.31
CA GLY A 260 -22.10 -45.76 -47.32
C GLY A 260 -22.95 -45.15 -48.44
N LYS A 261 -23.69 -44.07 -48.13
CA LYS A 261 -24.66 -43.44 -49.04
C LYS A 261 -24.03 -42.45 -50.01
N SER A 262 -22.78 -42.03 -49.78
CA SER A 262 -22.12 -40.95 -50.54
C SER A 262 -21.22 -41.43 -51.70
N GLY A 263 -21.22 -42.73 -52.01
CA GLY A 263 -20.71 -43.26 -53.27
C GLY A 263 -19.43 -44.10 -53.14
N LYS A 264 -19.36 -45.12 -54.00
CA LYS A 264 -18.28 -46.12 -54.17
C LYS A 264 -18.19 -47.20 -53.08
N PHE A 265 -19.16 -48.12 -53.03
CA PHE A 265 -19.01 -49.40 -52.33
C PHE A 265 -19.06 -50.57 -53.31
N PHE A 266 -17.96 -50.78 -54.04
CA PHE A 266 -17.68 -52.03 -54.74
C PHE A 266 -16.73 -52.86 -53.87
N GLY A 267 -17.23 -53.94 -53.26
CA GLY A 267 -16.40 -55.12 -52.90
C GLY A 267 -16.05 -55.39 -51.44
N LYS A 268 -16.25 -54.48 -50.47
CA LYS A 268 -15.99 -54.76 -49.04
C LYS A 268 -17.26 -55.15 -48.27
N ASN A 269 -17.14 -56.10 -47.34
CA ASN A 269 -18.25 -56.53 -46.49
C ASN A 269 -18.53 -55.47 -45.39
N LYS A 270 -19.81 -55.24 -45.03
CA LYS A 270 -20.21 -54.28 -43.97
C LYS A 270 -19.42 -54.49 -42.68
N LYS A 271 -19.14 -55.75 -42.33
CA LYS A 271 -18.36 -56.12 -41.13
C LYS A 271 -16.91 -55.64 -41.19
N GLU A 272 -16.26 -55.75 -42.35
CA GLU A 272 -14.88 -55.29 -42.53
C GLU A 272 -14.79 -53.77 -42.40
N LEU A 273 -15.76 -53.05 -42.96
CA LEU A 273 -15.86 -51.59 -42.85
C LEU A 273 -16.11 -51.13 -41.42
N CYS A 274 -16.98 -51.82 -40.68
CA CYS A 274 -17.21 -51.52 -39.26
C CYS A 274 -15.95 -51.80 -38.42
N TRP A 275 -15.19 -52.85 -38.76
CA TRP A 275 -13.92 -53.14 -38.10
C TRP A 275 -12.84 -52.09 -38.42
N GLU A 276 -12.70 -51.70 -39.70
CA GLU A 276 -11.80 -50.61 -40.12
C GLU A 276 -12.15 -49.30 -39.39
N LYS A 277 -13.45 -48.97 -39.30
CA LYS A 277 -13.90 -47.77 -38.59
C LYS A 277 -13.67 -47.84 -37.08
N TYR A 278 -13.86 -49.01 -36.47
CA TYR A 278 -13.53 -49.21 -35.07
C TYR A 278 -12.04 -48.97 -34.81
N LEU A 279 -11.15 -49.52 -35.65
CA LEU A 279 -9.70 -49.31 -35.52
C LEU A 279 -9.32 -47.83 -35.66
N GLU A 280 -9.91 -47.12 -36.63
CA GLU A 280 -9.74 -45.67 -36.81
C GLU A 280 -10.17 -44.90 -35.53
N LEU A 281 -11.34 -45.20 -34.99
CA LEU A 281 -11.85 -44.53 -33.78
C LEU A 281 -11.10 -44.95 -32.50
N ALA A 282 -10.55 -46.15 -32.46
CA ALA A 282 -9.74 -46.64 -31.35
C ALA A 282 -8.32 -46.05 -31.34
N GLU A 283 -7.84 -45.52 -32.47
CA GLU A 283 -6.53 -44.84 -32.56
C GLU A 283 -6.45 -43.62 -31.63
N ASP A 284 -7.57 -42.92 -31.46
CA ASP A 284 -7.78 -41.82 -30.48
C ASP A 284 -7.53 -42.26 -29.02
N PHE A 285 -7.41 -43.57 -28.75
CA PHE A 285 -7.16 -44.15 -27.42
C PHE A 285 -5.99 -45.14 -27.41
N ALA A 286 -5.16 -45.16 -28.46
CA ALA A 286 -4.09 -46.15 -28.63
C ALA A 286 -2.96 -46.02 -27.60
N THR A 287 -2.77 -44.85 -26.99
CA THR A 287 -1.71 -44.58 -26.01
C THR A 287 -2.28 -43.94 -24.74
N ALA A 288 -1.54 -44.07 -23.64
CA ALA A 288 -1.89 -43.41 -22.37
C ALA A 288 -1.98 -41.89 -22.53
N ASP A 289 -1.12 -41.29 -23.37
CA ASP A 289 -1.12 -39.85 -23.64
C ASP A 289 -2.37 -39.39 -24.40
N HIS A 290 -2.87 -40.19 -25.35
CA HIS A 290 -4.12 -39.88 -26.04
C HIS A 290 -5.31 -39.93 -25.09
N VAL A 291 -5.36 -40.95 -24.23
CA VAL A 291 -6.41 -41.08 -23.19
C VAL A 291 -6.34 -39.92 -22.20
N ASP A 292 -5.16 -39.59 -21.67
CA ASP A 292 -4.96 -38.47 -20.75
C ASP A 292 -5.41 -37.13 -21.38
N ARG A 293 -5.05 -36.89 -22.64
CA ARG A 293 -5.47 -35.70 -23.37
C ARG A 293 -6.99 -35.62 -23.51
N LYS A 294 -7.66 -36.71 -23.88
CA LYS A 294 -9.12 -36.74 -24.00
C LYS A 294 -9.81 -36.52 -22.65
N ILE A 295 -9.28 -37.12 -21.58
CA ILE A 295 -9.77 -36.88 -20.22
C ILE A 295 -9.64 -35.39 -19.88
N LYS A 296 -8.48 -34.78 -20.11
CA LYS A 296 -8.26 -33.34 -19.86
C LYS A 296 -9.21 -32.46 -20.67
N ASP A 297 -9.41 -32.76 -21.95
CA ASP A 297 -10.34 -32.02 -22.81
C ASP A 297 -11.79 -32.13 -22.29
N CYS A 298 -12.25 -33.33 -21.89
CA CYS A 298 -13.56 -33.54 -21.30
C CYS A 298 -13.72 -32.79 -19.96
N LEU A 299 -12.72 -32.88 -19.09
CA LEU A 299 -12.71 -32.18 -17.80
C LEU A 299 -12.75 -30.66 -18.01
N GLY A 300 -11.91 -30.13 -18.90
CA GLY A 300 -11.87 -28.72 -19.23
C GLY A 300 -13.22 -28.21 -19.76
N ALA A 301 -13.83 -28.93 -20.70
CA ALA A 301 -15.16 -28.61 -21.22
C ALA A 301 -16.25 -28.64 -20.12
N PHE A 302 -16.16 -29.59 -19.19
CA PHE A 302 -17.07 -29.68 -18.06
C PHE A 302 -16.96 -28.46 -17.14
N VAL A 303 -15.73 -28.07 -16.77
CA VAL A 303 -15.47 -26.88 -15.95
C VAL A 303 -16.05 -25.64 -16.62
N GLU A 304 -15.77 -25.45 -17.92
CA GLU A 304 -16.28 -24.30 -18.68
C GLU A 304 -17.80 -24.25 -18.68
N LYS A 305 -18.46 -25.37 -19.01
CA LYS A 305 -19.91 -25.48 -19.00
C LYS A 305 -20.49 -25.16 -17.62
N ARG A 306 -19.87 -25.66 -16.54
CA ARG A 306 -20.36 -25.45 -15.18
C ARG A 306 -20.19 -24.01 -14.70
N VAL A 307 -19.03 -23.41 -14.96
CA VAL A 307 -18.72 -22.03 -14.55
C VAL A 307 -19.56 -21.04 -15.37
N MET A 308 -19.75 -21.27 -16.66
CA MET A 308 -20.60 -20.42 -17.51
C MET A 308 -22.09 -20.56 -17.18
N SER A 309 -22.56 -21.74 -16.80
CA SER A 309 -23.94 -21.97 -16.35
C SER A 309 -24.27 -21.29 -15.01
N SER A 310 -23.25 -20.91 -14.23
CA SER A 310 -23.41 -20.31 -12.91
C SER A 310 -23.27 -18.78 -12.92
N ARG A 311 -23.02 -18.18 -14.08
CA ARG A 311 -23.00 -16.73 -14.30
C ARG A 311 -24.36 -16.26 -14.80
#